data_AF-A0AAD5TDD3-F1
#
_entry.id   AF-A0AAD5TDD3-F1
#
_cell.length_a   1.000
_cell.length_b   1.000
_cell.length_c   1.000
_cell.angle_alpha   90.00
_cell.angle_beta   90.00
_cell.angle_gamma   90.00
#
_symmetry.space_group_name_H-M   'P 1'
#
loop_
_entity.id
_entity.type
_entity.pdbx_description
1 polymer ?
#
loop_
_entity_poly.entity_id
_entity_poly.type
_entity_poly.pdbx_seq_one_letter_code
_entity_poly.pdbx_strand_id
1 'polypeptide(L)'
;MKRIQRGPVRGISFKLQEEERERKDNYVPEVSALAVDTIEIDHDTEALLKALSMDKIAGVQVVAPQAAHTDRVVGGNYRDNRRRQ
;
A
#
# COMPACT_ATOMS: atom_id res chain seq x y z
N MET A 1 0.92 -21.85 29.68
CA MET A 1 1.26 -21.56 28.27
C MET A 1 1.82 -20.15 28.11
N LYS A 2 3.15 -19.97 28.08
CA LYS A 2 3.77 -18.63 28.02
C LYS A 2 3.84 -18.01 26.61
N ARG A 3 3.67 -18.82 25.55
CA ARG A 3 3.76 -18.37 24.15
C ARG A 3 2.46 -17.74 23.62
N ILE A 4 1.31 -18.32 23.95
CA ILE A 4 -0.01 -17.81 23.55
C ILE A 4 -0.29 -16.44 24.18
N GLN A 5 0.18 -16.19 25.40
CA GLN A 5 0.08 -14.88 26.06
C GLN A 5 0.89 -13.78 25.36
N ARG A 6 1.92 -14.14 24.59
CA ARG A 6 2.76 -13.20 23.84
C ARG A 6 2.23 -12.93 22.43
N GLY A 7 1.24 -13.69 21.97
CA GLY A 7 0.65 -13.51 20.64
C GLY A 7 0.31 -14.83 19.93
N PRO A 8 -0.05 -14.75 18.64
CA PRO A 8 -0.42 -15.90 17.83
C PRO A 8 0.77 -16.85 17.64
N VAL A 9 0.51 -18.16 17.73
CA VAL A 9 1.53 -19.20 17.58
C VAL A 9 1.32 -19.92 16.25
N ARG A 10 2.34 -19.90 15.37
CA ARG A 10 2.26 -20.54 14.05
C ARG A 10 1.90 -22.03 14.18
N GLY A 11 0.90 -22.48 13.41
CA GLY A 11 0.50 -23.89 13.31
C GLY A 11 -0.45 -24.40 14.41
N ILE A 12 -1.00 -23.51 15.24
CA ILE A 12 -2.01 -23.83 16.24
C ILE A 12 -3.12 -22.78 16.12
N SER A 13 -4.38 -23.20 16.04
CA SER A 13 -5.51 -22.29 16.18
C SER A 13 -6.11 -22.40 17.58
N PHE A 14 -6.42 -21.24 18.16
CA PHE A 14 -7.18 -21.13 19.40
C PHE A 14 -8.42 -20.33 19.09
N LYS A 15 -9.60 -20.81 19.49
CA LYS A 15 -10.90 -20.21 19.15
C LYS A 15 -10.97 -18.70 19.40
N LEU A 16 -10.34 -18.22 20.48
CA LEU A 16 -10.28 -16.78 20.80
C LEU A 16 -9.43 -15.96 19.80
N GLN A 17 -8.33 -16.53 19.30
CA GLN A 17 -7.48 -15.89 18.30
C GLN A 17 -8.20 -15.81 16.94
N GLU A 18 -9.00 -16.81 16.61
CA GLU A 18 -9.82 -16.81 15.39
C GLU A 18 -10.91 -15.73 15.47
N GLU A 19 -11.59 -15.60 16.61
CA GLU A 19 -12.63 -14.56 16.80
C GLU A 19 -12.06 -13.13 16.78
N GLU A 20 -10.89 -12.89 17.39
CA GLU A 20 -10.21 -11.59 17.27
C GLU A 20 -9.73 -11.31 15.86
N ARG A 21 -9.25 -12.33 15.14
CA ARG A 21 -8.85 -12.22 13.73
C ARG A 21 -10.06 -11.88 12.86
N GLU A 22 -11.20 -12.53 13.06
CA GLU A 22 -12.44 -12.22 12.35
C GLU A 22 -12.95 -10.81 12.67
N ARG A 23 -12.90 -10.37 13.93
CA ARG A 23 -13.28 -8.99 14.30
C ARG A 23 -12.38 -7.95 13.64
N LYS A 24 -11.07 -8.23 13.56
CA LYS A 24 -10.09 -7.34 12.92
C LYS A 24 -10.22 -7.34 11.39
N ASP A 25 -10.43 -8.50 10.79
CA ASP A 25 -10.61 -8.65 9.34
C ASP A 25 -11.93 -8.03 8.87
N ASN A 26 -13.00 -8.13 9.67
CA ASN A 26 -14.31 -7.52 9.40
C ASN A 26 -14.40 -6.05 9.82
N TYR A 27 -13.31 -5.45 10.31
CA TYR A 27 -13.32 -4.05 10.71
C TYR A 27 -13.43 -3.17 9.45
N VAL A 28 -14.57 -2.48 9.33
CA VAL A 28 -14.81 -1.47 8.31
C VAL A 28 -14.71 -0.10 8.99
N PRO A 29 -13.82 0.81 8.53
CA PRO A 29 -13.71 2.15 9.10
C PRO A 29 -14.95 3.00 8.77
N GLU A 30 -15.19 4.03 9.57
CA GLU A 30 -16.32 4.96 9.35
C GLU A 30 -16.18 5.76 8.05
N VAL A 31 -14.95 6.09 7.67
CA VAL A 31 -14.63 6.82 6.44
C VAL A 31 -13.76 5.96 5.55
N SER A 32 -14.19 5.80 4.30
CA SER A 32 -13.41 5.11 3.27
C SER A 32 -12.19 5.94 2.90
N ALA A 33 -11.01 5.32 2.86
CA ALA A 33 -9.80 5.97 2.36
C ALA A 33 -9.91 6.41 0.88
N LEU A 34 -10.85 5.81 0.12
CA LEU A 34 -11.15 6.17 -1.27
C LEU A 34 -12.11 7.36 -1.41
N ALA A 35 -12.75 7.82 -0.33
CA ALA A 35 -13.61 8.98 -0.34
C ALA A 35 -12.76 10.25 -0.28
N VAL A 36 -12.09 10.56 -1.38
CA VAL A 36 -11.27 11.76 -1.55
C VAL A 36 -12.02 12.72 -2.47
N ASP A 37 -12.04 14.00 -2.14
CA ASP A 37 -12.73 15.04 -2.92
C ASP A 37 -12.08 15.24 -4.30
N THR A 38 -10.79 14.93 -4.41
CA THR A 38 -9.96 15.14 -5.60
C THR A 38 -9.11 13.92 -5.92
N ILE A 39 -9.20 13.42 -7.15
CA ILE A 39 -8.45 12.28 -7.66
C ILE A 39 -7.38 12.82 -8.59
N GLU A 40 -6.12 12.72 -8.17
CA GLU A 40 -4.97 13.10 -8.99
C GLU A 40 -4.68 12.00 -10.02
N ILE A 41 -4.57 12.40 -11.29
CA ILE A 41 -4.30 11.50 -12.41
C ILE A 41 -3.15 12.03 -13.27
N ASP A 42 -2.49 11.13 -13.98
CA ASP A 42 -1.46 11.46 -14.97
C ASP A 42 -2.08 11.77 -16.35
N HIS A 43 -1.32 12.43 -17.22
CA HIS A 43 -1.74 12.73 -18.59
C HIS A 43 -2.08 11.50 -19.42
N ASP A 44 -1.33 10.39 -19.27
CA ASP A 44 -1.59 9.15 -19.99
C ASP A 44 -2.92 8.52 -19.55
N THR A 45 -3.22 8.58 -18.25
CA THR A 45 -4.49 8.10 -17.70
C THR A 45 -5.67 8.98 -18.12
N GLU A 46 -5.47 10.28 -18.32
CA GLU A 46 -6.49 11.18 -18.89
C GLU A 46 -6.85 10.76 -20.34
N ALA A 47 -5.86 10.42 -21.15
CA ALA A 47 -6.08 9.95 -22.52
C ALA A 47 -6.83 8.61 -22.55
N LEU A 48 -6.52 7.70 -21.61
CA LEU A 48 -7.25 6.45 -21.44
C LEU A 48 -8.72 6.68 -21.06
N LEU A 49 -8.99 7.58 -20.10
CA LEU A 49 -10.36 7.93 -19.70
C LEU A 49 -11.17 8.48 -20.88
N LYS A 50 -10.55 9.30 -21.72
CA LYS A 50 -11.16 9.81 -22.97
C LYS A 50 -11.46 8.68 -23.97
N ALA A 51 -10.56 7.72 -24.14
CA ALA A 51 -10.78 6.58 -25.02
C ALA A 51 -11.94 5.67 -24.55
N LEU A 52 -12.14 5.58 -23.24
CA LEU A 52 -13.23 4.83 -22.61
C LEU A 52 -14.55 5.61 -22.50
N SER A 53 -14.60 6.84 -23.02
CA SER A 53 -15.76 7.75 -22.89
C SER A 53 -16.14 8.07 -21.43
N MET A 54 -15.15 8.11 -20.54
CA MET A 54 -15.28 8.37 -19.09
C MET A 54 -14.75 9.76 -18.71
N ASP A 55 -14.99 10.73 -19.58
CA ASP A 55 -14.36 12.06 -19.54
C ASP A 55 -14.96 12.99 -18.47
N LYS A 56 -16.10 12.61 -17.90
CA LYS A 56 -16.92 13.47 -17.02
C LYS A 56 -17.02 12.96 -15.58
N ILE A 57 -15.97 12.32 -15.08
CA ILE A 57 -15.88 11.93 -13.68
C ILE A 57 -15.57 13.18 -12.85
N ALA A 58 -16.41 13.47 -11.85
CA ALA A 58 -16.22 14.61 -10.96
C ALA A 58 -14.99 14.40 -10.06
N GLY A 59 -14.27 15.48 -9.74
CA GLY A 59 -13.14 15.45 -8.81
C GLY A 59 -11.80 15.03 -9.44
N VAL A 60 -11.75 14.69 -10.73
CA VAL A 60 -10.49 14.32 -11.39
C VAL A 60 -9.64 15.56 -11.70
N GLN A 61 -8.37 15.54 -11.27
CA GLN A 61 -7.39 16.59 -11.53
C GLN A 61 -6.12 16.00 -12.15
N VAL A 62 -5.63 16.60 -13.23
CA VAL A 62 -4.41 16.14 -13.91
C VAL A 62 -3.20 16.79 -13.25
N VAL A 63 -2.26 15.98 -12.79
CA VAL A 63 -1.03 16.44 -12.12
C VAL A 63 0.17 16.16 -13.03
N ALA A 64 1.13 17.08 -13.07
CA ALA A 64 2.37 16.89 -13.81
C ALA A 64 3.24 15.81 -13.13
N PRO A 65 3.93 14.96 -13.90
CA PRO A 65 4.73 13.87 -13.33
C PRO A 65 5.81 14.45 -12.40
N GLN A 66 5.75 14.12 -11.11
CA GLN A 66 6.82 14.45 -10.18
C GLN A 66 8.06 13.62 -10.54
N ALA A 67 9.22 14.26 -10.56
CA ALA A 67 10.48 13.60 -10.85
C ALA A 67 10.66 12.40 -9.91
N ALA A 68 10.84 11.21 -10.49
CA ALA A 68 10.95 9.96 -9.74
C ALA A 68 11.95 10.11 -8.57
N HIS A 69 11.47 9.85 -7.36
CA HIS A 69 12.33 9.74 -6.18
C HIS A 69 13.32 8.60 -6.43
N THR A 70 14.54 8.94 -6.87
CA THR A 70 15.62 7.95 -6.93
C THR A 70 16.00 7.64 -5.49
N ASP A 71 15.42 6.58 -4.93
CA ASP A 71 15.84 6.04 -3.64
C ASP A 71 17.18 5.29 -3.85
N ARG A 72 18.21 6.07 -4.17
CA ARG A 72 19.60 5.59 -4.21
C ARG A 72 20.00 5.41 -2.76
N VAL A 73 19.90 4.18 -2.27
CA VAL A 73 20.46 3.80 -0.96
C VAL A 73 21.95 4.14 -0.96
N VAL A 74 22.30 5.25 -0.32
CA VAL A 74 23.68 5.68 -0.10
C VAL A 74 24.34 4.63 0.81
N GLY A 75 25.15 3.75 0.22
CA GLY A 75 25.91 2.73 0.97
C GLY A 75 25.79 1.28 0.47
N GLY A 76 25.06 1.01 -0.62
CA GLY A 76 24.94 -0.36 -1.17
C GLY A 76 26.25 -1.01 -1.65
N ASN A 77 27.33 -0.23 -1.84
CA ASN A 77 28.55 -0.69 -2.53
C ASN A 77 29.71 -1.11 -1.61
N TYR A 78 29.53 -1.20 -0.28
CA TYR A 78 30.63 -1.59 0.62
C TYR A 78 30.98 -3.09 0.59
N ARG A 79 30.18 -3.94 -0.08
CA ARG A 79 30.35 -5.39 -0.04
C ARG A 79 31.32 -5.95 -1.09
N ASP A 80 31.53 -5.25 -2.21
CA ASP A 80 32.40 -5.72 -3.29
C ASP A 80 33.89 -5.44 -3.05
N ASN A 81 34.23 -4.40 -2.27
CA ASN A 81 35.64 -4.04 -2.01
C ASN A 81 36.35 -4.92 -0.96
N ARG A 82 35.66 -5.91 -0.36
CA ARG A 82 36.25 -6.77 0.69
C ARG A 82 36.68 -8.17 0.20
N ARG A 83 36.49 -8.48 -1.08
CA ARG A 83 36.88 -9.77 -1.69
C ARG A 83 38.16 -9.70 -2.54
N ARG A 84 38.85 -8.56 -2.53
CA ARG A 84 40.12 -8.34 -3.26
C ARG A 84 41.23 -7.92 -2.29
N GLN A 85 41.55 -8.77 -1.33
CA GLN A 85 42.86 -8.82 -0.67
C GLN A 85 43.23 -10.28 -0.46
#